data_AF-A0A316JUN4-F1
#
_entry.id   AF-A0A316JUN4-F1
#
_cell.length_a   1.000
_cell.length_b   1.000
_cell.length_c   1.000
_cell.angle_alpha   90.00
_cell.angle_beta   90.00
_cell.angle_gamma   90.00
#
_symmetry.space_group_name_H-M   'P 1'
#
loop_
_entity.id
_entity.type
_entity.pdbx_description
1 polymer ?
#
loop_
_entity_poly.entity_id
_entity_poly.type
_entity_poly.pdbx_seq_one_letter_code
_entity_poly.pdbx_strand_id
1 'polypeptide(L)'
;MNRRWLLLFALLAAPAAQAQSLPSLQQAAMRCLNGGSRADCSAAMGTSHQLKNRADDANQLRCYTALLGLESRLSMAMQGTGSLDRDQSSLKETFFECEALNPS
;
A
#
# COMPACT_ATOMS: atom_id res chain seq x y z
N MET A 1 45.36 -0.34 -18.78
CA MET A 1 44.52 -0.48 -17.57
C MET A 1 43.07 -0.68 -17.99
N ASN A 2 42.47 -1.78 -17.55
CA ASN A 2 41.38 -2.48 -18.24
C ASN A 2 40.00 -1.85 -17.98
N ARG A 3 39.45 -1.22 -19.02
CA ARG A 3 38.11 -0.60 -19.13
C ARG A 3 36.92 -1.58 -18.99
N ARG A 4 37.19 -2.85 -18.67
CA ARG A 4 36.18 -3.92 -18.47
C ARG A 4 35.61 -3.96 -17.05
N TRP A 5 36.27 -3.34 -16.07
CA TRP A 5 35.84 -3.36 -14.67
C TRP A 5 34.75 -2.33 -14.33
N LEU A 6 34.56 -1.30 -15.16
CA LEU A 6 33.56 -0.25 -14.90
C LEU A 6 32.12 -0.67 -15.21
N LEU A 7 31.91 -1.76 -15.96
CA LEU A 7 30.56 -2.24 -16.29
C LEU A 7 29.98 -3.21 -15.25
N LEU A 8 30.81 -3.77 -14.37
CA LEU A 8 30.36 -4.70 -13.33
C LEU A 8 29.79 -4.00 -12.09
N PHE A 9 30.11 -2.72 -11.88
CA PHE A 9 29.63 -1.96 -10.71
C PHE A 9 28.24 -1.31 -10.90
N ALA A 10 27.74 -1.26 -12.14
CA ALA A 10 26.44 -0.63 -12.44
C ALA A 10 25.23 -1.56 -12.18
N LEU A 11 25.45 -2.83 -11.83
CA LEU A 11 24.39 -3.84 -11.61
C LEU A 11 23.94 -3.99 -10.15
N LEU A 12 24.54 -3.25 -9.20
CA LEU A 12 24.26 -3.39 -7.76
C LEU A 12 23.41 -2.28 -7.15
N ALA A 13 22.91 -1.34 -7.96
CA ALA A 13 22.01 -0.29 -7.52
C ALA A 13 20.57 -0.54 -8.02
N ALA A 14 20.04 -1.75 -7.81
CA ALA A 14 18.60 -1.93 -7.86
C ALA A 14 18.04 -1.29 -6.58
N PRO A 15 17.21 -0.22 -6.67
CA PRO A 15 16.59 0.32 -5.48
C PRO A 15 15.71 -0.77 -4.87
N ALA A 16 15.89 -1.03 -3.58
CA ALA A 16 14.99 -1.83 -2.76
C ALA A 16 13.64 -1.09 -2.59
N ALA A 17 12.90 -0.91 -3.68
CA ALA A 17 11.65 -0.15 -3.74
C ALA A 17 10.44 -0.95 -3.22
N GLN A 18 10.65 -2.15 -2.69
CA GLN A 18 9.58 -3.12 -2.46
C GLN A 18 9.21 -3.31 -0.98
N ALA A 19 10.02 -2.81 -0.04
CA ALA A 19 9.84 -3.06 1.41
C ALA A 19 8.94 -2.03 2.14
N GLN A 20 8.40 -1.01 1.46
CA GLN A 20 7.81 0.16 2.13
C GLN A 20 6.30 0.32 1.95
N SER A 21 5.62 -0.61 1.29
CA SER A 21 4.25 -0.36 0.84
C SER A 21 3.15 -0.54 1.88
N LEU A 22 3.31 -1.48 2.82
CA LEU A 22 2.28 -1.71 3.84
C LEU A 22 2.27 -0.59 4.90
N PRO A 23 3.42 -0.17 5.48
CA PRO A 23 3.44 0.96 6.42
C PRO A 23 3.08 2.30 5.78
N SER A 24 3.47 2.52 4.52
CA SER A 24 3.09 3.74 3.78
C SER A 24 1.59 3.77 3.48
N LEU A 25 0.99 2.63 3.14
CA LEU A 25 -0.46 2.51 3.01
C LEU A 25 -1.15 2.84 4.33
N GLN A 26 -0.66 2.35 5.46
CA GLN A 26 -1.23 2.66 6.78
C GLN A 26 -1.27 4.15 7.04
N GLN A 27 -0.13 4.83 6.89
CA GLN A 27 -0.06 6.26 7.14
C GLN A 27 -0.92 7.08 6.17
N ALA A 28 -0.96 6.71 4.89
CA ALA A 28 -1.77 7.42 3.90
C ALA A 28 -3.28 7.19 4.13
N ALA A 29 -3.68 5.94 4.40
CA ALA A 29 -5.07 5.58 4.65
C ALA A 29 -5.58 6.21 5.96
N MET A 30 -4.79 6.20 7.05
CA MET A 30 -5.18 6.90 8.28
C MET A 30 -5.42 8.39 8.04
N ARG A 31 -4.54 9.05 7.28
CA ARG A 31 -4.71 10.48 6.95
C ARG A 31 -6.00 10.71 6.18
N CYS A 32 -6.27 9.91 5.15
CA CYS A 32 -7.51 10.00 4.38
C CYS A 32 -8.75 9.80 5.26
N LEU A 33 -8.80 8.72 6.03
CA LEU A 33 -9.97 8.33 6.83
C LEU A 33 -10.23 9.28 8.01
N ASN A 34 -9.21 10.01 8.48
CA ASN A 34 -9.31 11.04 9.51
C ASN A 34 -9.68 12.44 8.96
N GLY A 35 -10.40 12.50 7.84
CA GLY A 35 -10.80 13.78 7.24
C GLY A 35 -9.67 14.49 6.47
N GLY A 36 -8.70 13.72 5.97
CA GLY A 36 -7.61 14.24 5.16
C GLY A 36 -8.05 14.83 3.83
N SER A 37 -7.10 15.41 3.12
CA SER A 37 -7.36 16.02 1.81
C SER A 37 -7.64 14.96 0.73
N ARG A 38 -8.23 15.39 -0.40
CA ARG A 38 -8.35 14.54 -1.59
C ARG A 38 -6.99 13.99 -2.07
N ALA A 39 -5.91 14.72 -1.85
CA ALA A 39 -4.55 14.28 -2.17
C ALA A 39 -4.11 13.12 -1.27
N ASP A 40 -4.41 13.18 0.04
CA ASP A 40 -4.10 12.08 0.97
C ASP A 40 -4.84 10.80 0.59
N CYS A 41 -6.13 10.91 0.24
CA CYS A 41 -6.93 9.77 -0.21
C CYS A 41 -6.47 9.21 -1.55
N SER A 42 -6.06 10.07 -2.49
CA SER A 42 -5.53 9.64 -3.79
C SER A 42 -4.21 8.88 -3.62
N ALA A 43 -3.34 9.35 -2.72
CA ALA A 43 -2.10 8.65 -2.38
C ALA A 43 -2.39 7.28 -1.75
N ALA A 44 -3.33 7.20 -0.81
CA ALA A 44 -3.75 5.94 -0.19
C ALA A 44 -4.30 4.95 -1.22
N MET A 45 -5.16 5.41 -2.14
CA MET A 45 -5.70 4.61 -3.25
C MET A 45 -4.59 4.09 -4.17
N GLY A 46 -3.62 4.94 -4.52
CA GLY A 46 -2.49 4.54 -5.36
C GLY A 46 -1.65 3.43 -4.72
N THR A 47 -1.29 3.58 -3.44
CA THR A 47 -0.54 2.56 -2.71
C THR A 47 -1.36 1.27 -2.52
N SER A 48 -2.66 1.39 -2.25
CA SER A 48 -3.57 0.24 -2.15
C SER A 48 -3.62 -0.57 -3.43
N HIS A 49 -3.75 0.08 -4.60
CA HIS A 49 -3.73 -0.60 -5.89
C HIS A 49 -2.43 -1.36 -6.15
N GLN A 50 -1.29 -0.75 -5.85
CA GLN A 50 0.01 -1.43 -6.02
C GLN A 50 0.15 -2.65 -5.10
N LEU A 51 -0.38 -2.56 -3.88
CA LEU A 51 -0.34 -3.68 -2.94
C LEU A 51 -1.34 -4.77 -3.32
N LYS A 52 -2.50 -4.39 -3.86
CA LYS A 52 -3.54 -5.30 -4.32
C LYS A 52 -3.05 -6.15 -5.50
N ASN A 53 -2.39 -5.52 -6.47
CA ASN A 53 -1.81 -6.25 -7.61
C ASN A 53 -0.74 -7.25 -7.13
N ARG A 54 0.10 -6.86 -6.16
CA ARG A 54 1.06 -7.80 -5.56
C ARG A 54 0.40 -8.93 -4.77
N ALA A 55 -0.70 -8.64 -4.08
CA ALA A 55 -1.47 -9.66 -3.38
C ALA A 55 -2.07 -10.67 -4.37
N ASP A 56 -2.55 -10.20 -5.52
CA ASP A 56 -3.04 -11.03 -6.61
C ASP A 56 -1.91 -11.89 -7.21
N ASP A 57 -0.78 -11.27 -7.56
CA ASP A 57 0.41 -11.97 -8.08
C ASP A 57 0.94 -13.04 -7.10
N ALA A 58 0.86 -12.80 -5.80
CA ALA A 58 1.26 -13.71 -4.75
C ALA A 58 0.17 -14.72 -4.34
N ASN A 59 -1.00 -14.70 -4.99
CA ASN A 59 -2.18 -15.51 -4.66
C ASN A 59 -2.63 -15.39 -3.19
N GLN A 60 -2.43 -14.20 -2.59
CA GLN A 60 -2.85 -13.86 -1.23
C GLN A 60 -4.26 -13.27 -1.24
N LEU A 61 -5.25 -14.13 -1.51
CA LEU A 61 -6.65 -13.74 -1.72
C LEU A 61 -7.29 -12.96 -0.55
N ARG A 62 -6.86 -13.23 0.69
CA ARG A 62 -7.38 -12.53 1.87
C ARG A 62 -6.93 -11.07 1.88
N CYS A 63 -5.64 -10.81 1.70
CA CYS A 63 -5.13 -9.44 1.57
C CYS A 63 -5.74 -8.72 0.36
N TYR A 64 -5.83 -9.39 -0.78
CA TYR A 64 -6.47 -8.82 -1.98
C TYR A 64 -7.90 -8.33 -1.68
N THR A 65 -8.71 -9.17 -1.02
CA THR A 65 -10.09 -8.85 -0.68
C THR A 65 -10.16 -7.74 0.38
N ALA A 66 -9.27 -7.76 1.37
CA ALA A 66 -9.21 -6.71 2.38
C ALA A 66 -8.84 -5.35 1.76
N LEU A 67 -7.93 -5.32 0.78
CA LEU A 67 -7.56 -4.12 0.04
C LEU A 67 -8.71 -3.58 -0.82
N LEU A 68 -9.54 -4.44 -1.42
CA LEU A 68 -10.78 -3.99 -2.07
C LEU A 68 -11.75 -3.32 -1.08
N GLY A 69 -11.87 -3.89 0.12
CA GLY A 69 -12.65 -3.30 1.21
C GLY A 69 -12.10 -1.92 1.61
N LEU A 70 -10.78 -1.80 1.76
CA LEU A 70 -10.12 -0.53 2.06
C LEU A 70 -10.33 0.51 0.95
N GLU A 71 -10.21 0.14 -0.33
CA GLU A 71 -10.44 1.05 -1.46
C GLU A 71 -11.87 1.62 -1.45
N SER A 72 -12.87 0.80 -1.12
CA SER A 72 -14.24 1.26 -0.92
C SER A 72 -14.36 2.29 0.20
N ARG A 73 -13.67 2.05 1.33
CA ARG A 73 -13.63 2.97 2.48
C ARG A 73 -12.98 4.30 2.14
N LEU A 74 -11.84 4.28 1.46
CA LEU A 74 -11.16 5.48 0.96
C LEU A 74 -12.06 6.26 -0.01
N SER A 75 -12.81 5.56 -0.88
CA SER A 75 -13.77 6.19 -1.78
C SER A 75 -14.94 6.85 -1.02
N MET A 76 -15.45 6.23 0.04
CA MET A 76 -16.50 6.85 0.89
C MET A 76 -15.96 8.05 1.66
N ALA A 77 -14.73 7.98 2.19
CA ALA A 77 -14.08 9.11 2.85
C ALA A 77 -13.92 10.31 1.91
N MET A 78 -13.54 10.10 0.64
CA MET A 78 -13.48 11.16 -0.37
C MET A 78 -14.85 11.82 -0.67
N GLN A 79 -15.95 11.11 -0.43
CA GLN A 79 -17.31 11.62 -0.60
C GLN A 79 -17.88 12.26 0.68
N GLY A 80 -17.13 12.22 1.80
CA GLY A 80 -17.59 12.71 3.10
C GLY A 80 -18.65 11.83 3.77
N THR A 81 -18.77 10.56 3.35
CA THR A 81 -19.80 9.62 3.86
C THR A 81 -19.21 8.48 4.72
N GLY A 82 -17.92 8.56 5.05
CA GLY A 82 -17.22 7.59 5.89
C GLY A 82 -17.66 7.59 7.36
N SER A 83 -17.26 6.56 8.08
CA SER A 83 -17.49 6.43 9.52
C SER A 83 -16.18 6.06 10.18
N LEU A 84 -15.61 7.00 10.95
CA LEU A 84 -14.29 6.88 11.58
C LEU A 84 -14.06 5.53 12.28
N ASP A 85 -15.01 5.07 13.09
CA ASP A 85 -14.88 3.80 13.82
C ASP A 85 -14.85 2.59 12.88
N ARG A 86 -15.74 2.56 11.88
CA ARG A 86 -15.77 1.49 10.88
C ARG A 86 -14.52 1.50 10.00
N ASP A 87 -14.08 2.70 9.63
CA ASP A 87 -12.96 2.93 8.74
C ASP A 87 -11.65 2.53 9.41
N GLN A 88 -11.46 2.87 10.70
CA GLN A 88 -10.31 2.39 11.49
C GLN A 88 -10.33 0.88 11.69
N SER A 89 -11.50 0.28 11.95
CA SER A 89 -11.60 -1.17 12.09
C SER A 89 -11.25 -1.89 10.79
N SER A 90 -11.79 -1.45 9.65
CA SER A 90 -11.46 -2.00 8.33
C SER A 90 -9.97 -1.81 8.00
N LEU A 91 -9.39 -0.69 8.39
CA LEU A 91 -7.97 -0.43 8.19
C LEU A 91 -7.11 -1.43 8.98
N LYS A 92 -7.42 -1.67 10.26
CA LYS A 92 -6.71 -2.64 11.09
C LYS A 92 -6.81 -4.07 10.54
N GLU A 93 -8.00 -4.47 10.10
CA GLU A 93 -8.24 -5.78 9.48
C GLU A 93 -7.42 -5.94 8.20
N THR A 94 -7.36 -4.89 7.36
CA THR A 94 -6.53 -4.90 6.14
C THR A 94 -5.06 -5.14 6.45
N PHE A 95 -4.52 -4.51 7.48
CA PHE A 95 -3.11 -4.74 7.86
C PHE A 95 -2.83 -6.13 8.36
N PHE A 96 -3.74 -6.69 9.15
CA PHE A 96 -3.63 -8.06 9.63
C PHE A 96 -3.61 -9.07 8.47
N GLU A 97 -4.54 -8.92 7.51
CA GLU A 97 -4.63 -9.84 6.36
C GLU A 97 -3.47 -9.69 5.37
N CYS A 98 -2.83 -8.51 5.33
CA CYS A 98 -1.73 -8.19 4.41
C CYS A 98 -0.33 -8.30 5.04
N GLU A 99 -0.20 -8.75 6.29
CA GLU A 99 1.08 -8.82 6.99
C GLU A 99 2.07 -9.74 6.26
N ALA A 100 1.58 -10.84 5.68
CA ALA A 100 2.38 -11.80 4.91
C ALA A 100 2.89 -11.28 3.55
N LEU A 101 2.44 -10.10 3.10
CA LEU A 101 2.95 -9.43 1.88
C LEU A 101 4.14 -8.52 2.13
N ASN A 102 4.56 -8.38 3.38
CA ASN A 102 5.73 -7.60 3.77
C ASN A 102 6.86 -8.54 4.22
N PRO A 103 7.62 -9.16 3.29
CA PRO A 103 8.80 -9.92 3.68
C PRO A 103 9.85 -8.94 4.23
N SER A 104 10.09 -9.03 5.53
CA SER A 104 11.14 -8.32 6.27
C SER A 104 12.52 -8.43 5.61
#